data_AF-A0A9C9PNE4-F1
#
_entry.id   AF-A0A9C9PNE4-F1
#
_cell.length_a   1.000
_cell.length_b   1.000
_cell.length_c   1.000
_cell.angle_alpha   90.00
_cell.angle_beta   90.00
_cell.angle_gamma   90.00
#
_symmetry.space_group_name_H-M   'P 1'
#
loop_
_entity.id
_entity.type
_entity.pdbx_description
1 polymer ?
#
loop_
_entity_poly.entity_id
_entity_poly.type
_entity_poly.pdbx_seq_one_letter_code
_entity_poly.pdbx_strand_id
1 'polypeptide(L)'
;MTLDNTIEQAAKVLFNADALLITAGAGLGVDSGLPDFRGDKGFWKDYPPTAKRGLSLIEMANPQWFDRNPKLAWAFYSHLFNLYRNAIPHHGFLQLLEIARSKKSGYFVLTSNVDGQFQKAG
;
A
#
# COMPACT_ATOMS: atom_id res chain seq x y z
N MET A 1 21.11 14.13 -17.98
CA MET A 1 21.03 12.64 -17.98
C MET A 1 19.73 12.24 -18.64
N THR A 2 19.73 11.21 -19.47
CA THR A 2 18.49 10.61 -19.99
C THR A 2 17.84 9.74 -18.92
N LEU A 3 16.54 9.45 -19.08
CA LEU A 3 15.82 8.53 -18.18
C LEU A 3 16.50 7.16 -18.16
N ASP A 4 16.90 6.64 -19.33
CA ASP A 4 17.56 5.33 -19.46
C ASP A 4 18.86 5.25 -18.65
N ASN A 5 19.70 6.29 -18.73
CA ASN A 5 20.94 6.35 -17.94
C ASN A 5 20.65 6.37 -16.43
N THR A 6 19.58 7.05 -16.02
CA THR A 6 19.17 7.10 -14.61
C THR A 6 18.67 5.74 -14.12
N ILE A 7 17.91 5.01 -14.94
CA ILE A 7 17.43 3.65 -14.63
C ILE A 7 18.61 2.68 -14.54
N GLU A 8 19.55 2.72 -15.48
CA GLU A 8 20.74 1.87 -15.44
C GLU A 8 21.59 2.12 -14.19
N GLN A 9 21.75 3.38 -13.79
CA GLN A 9 22.45 3.74 -12.56
C GLN A 9 21.72 3.20 -11.32
N ALA A 10 20.40 3.37 -11.25
CA ALA A 10 19.60 2.84 -10.15
C ALA A 10 19.70 1.30 -10.07
N ALA A 11 19.65 0.60 -11.21
CA ALA A 11 19.80 -0.85 -11.27
C ALA A 11 21.19 -1.30 -10.78
N LYS A 12 22.27 -0.59 -11.16
CA LYS A 12 23.62 -0.87 -10.67
C LYS A 12 23.76 -0.67 -9.16
N VAL A 13 23.20 0.41 -8.62
CA VAL A 13 23.19 0.68 -7.16
C VAL A 13 22.42 -0.43 -6.44
N LEU A 14 21.24 -0.77 -6.94
CA LEU A 14 20.41 -1.81 -6.36
C LEU A 14 21.10 -3.18 -6.41
N PHE A 15 21.76 -3.52 -7.52
CA PHE A 15 22.48 -4.78 -7.68
C PHE A 15 23.64 -4.91 -6.69
N ASN A 16 24.47 -3.87 -6.58
CA ASN A 16 25.69 -3.88 -5.75
C ASN A 16 25.44 -3.65 -4.25
N ALA A 17 24.23 -3.29 -3.83
CA ALA A 17 23.91 -3.06 -2.42
C ALA A 17 24.04 -4.35 -1.58
N ASP A 18 24.67 -4.24 -0.40
CA ASP A 18 24.77 -5.36 0.55
C ASP A 18 23.44 -5.67 1.25
N ALA A 19 22.62 -4.65 1.50
CA ALA A 19 21.32 -4.74 2.17
C ALA A 19 20.30 -3.83 1.48
N LEU A 20 19.00 -4.07 1.73
CA LEU A 20 17.91 -3.27 1.17
C LEU A 20 16.95 -2.78 2.26
N LEU A 21 16.65 -1.47 2.27
CA LEU A 21 15.54 -0.89 3.01
C LEU A 21 14.45 -0.50 2.01
N ILE A 22 13.28 -1.14 2.11
CA ILE A 22 12.13 -0.88 1.24
C ILE A 22 11.17 0.00 2.02
N THR A 23 10.93 1.23 1.55
CA THR A 23 9.88 2.10 2.10
C THR A 23 8.70 2.16 1.15
N ALA A 24 7.49 1.84 1.63
CA ALA A 24 6.31 1.76 0.78
C ALA A 24 5.06 2.39 1.42
N GLY A 25 4.26 3.06 0.60
CA GLY A 25 2.92 3.55 0.94
C GLY A 25 1.87 2.98 0.01
N ALA A 26 0.66 3.55 0.07
CA ALA A 26 -0.53 2.97 -0.59
C ALA A 26 -0.38 2.85 -2.11
N GLY A 27 0.45 3.69 -2.73
CA GLY A 27 0.73 3.64 -4.17
C GLY A 27 1.26 2.29 -4.67
N LEU A 28 1.98 1.53 -3.84
CA LEU A 28 2.46 0.19 -4.24
C LEU A 28 1.30 -0.80 -4.41
N GLY A 29 0.20 -0.64 -3.69
CA GLY A 29 -0.96 -1.52 -3.77
C GLY A 29 -1.92 -1.22 -4.92
N VAL A 30 -1.68 -0.16 -5.71
CA VAL A 30 -2.60 0.29 -6.77
C VAL A 30 -2.77 -0.76 -7.86
N ASP A 31 -1.68 -1.38 -8.29
CA ASP A 31 -1.71 -2.45 -9.30
C ASP A 31 -2.36 -3.74 -8.79
N SER A 32 -2.54 -3.87 -7.47
CA SER A 32 -3.32 -4.94 -6.82
C SER A 32 -4.80 -4.60 -6.67
N GLY A 33 -5.26 -3.49 -7.26
CA GLY A 33 -6.63 -3.02 -7.17
C GLY A 33 -6.99 -2.36 -5.84
N LEU A 34 -6.00 -2.07 -4.98
CA LEU A 34 -6.23 -1.26 -3.78
C LEU A 34 -6.11 0.23 -4.12
N PRO A 35 -7.03 1.07 -3.65
CA PRO A 35 -6.96 2.50 -3.90
C PRO A 35 -5.88 3.21 -3.08
N ASP A 36 -5.21 4.20 -3.66
CA ASP A 36 -4.32 5.12 -2.92
C ASP A 36 -5.08 6.29 -2.27
N PHE A 37 -4.37 7.06 -1.44
CA PHE A 37 -4.95 8.18 -0.67
C PHE A 37 -4.80 9.56 -1.35
N ARG A 38 -4.06 9.69 -2.46
CA ARG A 38 -3.64 10.99 -3.01
C ARG A 38 -3.77 11.02 -4.54
N GLY A 39 -4.90 11.54 -5.02
CA GLY A 39 -5.10 11.88 -6.43
C GLY A 39 -6.41 12.65 -6.65
N ASP A 40 -6.50 13.40 -7.76
CA ASP A 40 -7.73 14.11 -8.18
C ASP A 40 -8.88 13.14 -8.50
N LYS A 41 -8.53 11.89 -8.81
CA LYS A 41 -9.41 10.71 -8.93
C LYS A 41 -9.23 9.74 -7.76
N GLY A 42 -8.76 10.22 -6.60
CA GLY A 42 -8.54 9.38 -5.43
C GLY A 42 -9.81 8.62 -5.14
N PHE A 43 -9.77 7.31 -5.36
CA PHE A 43 -10.91 6.38 -5.40
C PHE A 43 -11.81 6.48 -4.15
N TRP A 44 -11.29 7.09 -3.08
CA TRP A 44 -11.95 7.33 -1.81
C TRP A 44 -12.88 8.55 -1.75
N LYS A 45 -12.80 9.54 -2.65
CA LYS A 45 -13.85 10.58 -2.74
C LYS A 45 -15.20 9.96 -3.09
N ASP A 46 -15.17 8.89 -3.87
CA ASP A 46 -16.35 8.17 -4.37
C ASP A 46 -16.54 6.81 -3.69
N TYR A 47 -15.92 6.58 -2.52
CA TYR A 47 -16.07 5.29 -1.85
C TYR A 47 -17.54 5.05 -1.51
N PRO A 48 -18.21 4.11 -2.19
CA PRO A 48 -19.66 4.12 -2.29
C PRO A 48 -20.40 4.06 -0.94
N PRO A 49 -19.88 3.38 0.11
CA PRO A 49 -20.53 3.35 1.42
C PRO A 49 -20.49 4.67 2.21
N THR A 50 -19.44 5.49 2.06
CA THR A 50 -19.24 6.72 2.84
C THR A 50 -19.57 7.98 2.04
N ALA A 51 -19.37 7.94 0.72
CA ALA A 51 -19.78 9.01 -0.20
C ALA A 51 -21.28 9.29 -0.12
N LYS A 52 -22.12 8.25 0.01
CA LYS A 52 -23.58 8.39 0.23
C LYS A 52 -23.94 9.15 1.52
N ARG A 53 -23.02 9.26 2.47
CA ARG A 53 -23.18 9.97 3.74
C ARG A 53 -22.45 11.32 3.77
N GLY A 54 -21.82 11.72 2.66
CA GLY A 54 -20.98 12.91 2.60
C GLY A 54 -19.72 12.84 3.47
N LEU A 55 -19.31 11.63 3.87
CA LEU A 55 -18.13 11.41 4.70
C LEU A 55 -16.97 10.92 3.83
N SER A 56 -15.86 11.64 3.89
CA SER A 56 -14.60 11.23 3.30
C SER A 56 -13.96 10.09 4.10
N LEU A 57 -13.03 9.37 3.47
CA LEU A 57 -12.25 8.37 4.19
C LEU A 57 -11.42 8.97 5.33
N ILE A 58 -10.86 10.18 5.15
CA ILE A 58 -10.05 10.84 6.19
C ILE A 58 -10.90 11.11 7.43
N GLU A 59 -12.15 11.55 7.24
CA GLU A 59 -13.08 11.74 8.34
C GLU A 59 -13.44 10.42 9.02
N MET A 60 -13.60 9.34 8.25
CA MET A 60 -13.90 8.00 8.77
C MET A 60 -12.71 7.33 9.47
N ALA A 61 -11.49 7.61 9.07
CA ALA A 61 -10.25 7.11 9.66
C ALA A 61 -9.88 7.84 10.96
N ASN A 62 -10.88 8.02 11.85
CA ASN A 62 -10.74 8.70 13.13
C ASN A 62 -11.34 7.84 14.25
N PRO A 63 -10.59 7.59 15.34
CA PRO A 63 -11.06 6.77 16.46
C PRO A 63 -12.35 7.28 17.13
N GLN A 64 -12.66 8.58 17.01
CA GLN A 64 -13.89 9.17 17.57
C GLN A 64 -15.17 8.44 17.14
N TRP A 65 -15.16 7.78 15.98
CA TRP A 65 -16.33 7.06 15.48
C TRP A 65 -16.62 5.80 16.29
N PHE A 66 -15.62 5.20 16.94
CA PHE A 66 -15.86 4.07 17.83
C PHE A 66 -16.64 4.49 19.09
N ASP A 67 -16.53 5.75 19.53
CA ASP A 67 -17.32 6.28 20.64
C ASP A 67 -18.68 6.80 20.17
N ARG A 68 -18.69 7.61 19.10
CA ARG A 68 -19.90 8.31 18.62
C ARG A 68 -20.86 7.39 17.88
N ASN A 69 -20.34 6.46 17.09
CA ASN A 69 -21.15 5.51 16.31
C ASN A 69 -20.36 4.22 16.00
N PRO A 70 -20.13 3.34 17.00
CA PRO A 70 -19.31 2.15 16.82
C PRO A 70 -19.80 1.22 15.72
N LYS A 71 -21.12 1.17 15.44
CA LYS A 71 -21.66 0.39 14.31
C LYS A 71 -21.14 0.90 12.96
N LEU A 72 -21.09 2.21 12.78
CA LEU A 72 -20.55 2.82 11.56
C LEU A 72 -19.04 2.59 11.45
N ALA A 73 -18.30 2.77 12.55
CA ALA A 73 -16.86 2.52 12.59
C ALA A 73 -16.54 1.08 12.20
N TRP A 74 -17.19 0.10 12.84
CA TRP A 74 -17.00 -1.31 12.53
C TRP A 74 -17.41 -1.66 11.11
N ALA A 75 -18.52 -1.12 10.59
CA ALA A 75 -18.93 -1.34 9.21
C ALA A 75 -17.88 -0.84 8.22
N PHE A 76 -17.29 0.34 8.47
CA PHE A 76 -16.25 0.92 7.64
C PHE A 76 -14.96 0.10 7.67
N TYR A 77 -14.40 -0.17 8.85
CA TYR A 77 -13.17 -0.94 8.99
C TYR A 77 -13.31 -2.40 8.55
N SER A 78 -14.48 -3.01 8.74
CA SER A 78 -14.73 -4.38 8.24
C SER A 78 -14.74 -4.44 6.72
N HIS A 79 -15.28 -3.41 6.05
CA HIS A 79 -15.20 -3.35 4.59
C HIS A 79 -13.74 -3.20 4.13
N LEU A 80 -12.97 -2.29 4.71
CA LEU A 80 -11.55 -2.14 4.38
C LEU A 80 -10.78 -3.45 4.59
N PHE A 81 -11.01 -4.10 5.74
CA PHE A 81 -10.40 -5.37 6.07
C PHE A 81 -10.71 -6.45 5.02
N ASN A 82 -11.96 -6.52 4.53
CA ASN A 82 -12.33 -7.45 3.47
C ASN A 82 -11.66 -7.12 2.12
N LEU A 83 -11.53 -5.84 1.76
CA LEU A 83 -10.78 -5.44 0.56
C LEU A 83 -9.32 -5.90 0.66
N TYR A 84 -8.66 -5.62 1.78
CA TYR A 84 -7.28 -6.02 2.03
C TYR A 84 -7.12 -7.54 2.01
N ARG A 85 -8.05 -8.27 2.64
CA ARG A 85 -8.04 -9.74 2.68
C ARG A 85 -8.15 -10.35 1.29
N ASN A 86 -8.96 -9.77 0.42
CA ASN A 86 -9.21 -10.29 -0.93
C ASN A 86 -8.20 -9.81 -1.97
N ALA A 87 -7.47 -8.72 -1.71
CA ALA A 87 -6.43 -8.22 -2.61
C ALA A 87 -5.29 -9.24 -2.77
N ILE A 88 -4.88 -9.45 -4.02
CA ILE A 88 -3.76 -10.32 -4.38
C ILE A 88 -2.56 -9.43 -4.73
N PRO A 89 -1.38 -9.63 -4.12
CA PRO A 89 -0.19 -8.86 -4.46
C PRO A 89 0.13 -8.99 -5.95
N HIS A 90 0.30 -7.86 -6.62
CA HIS A 90 0.67 -7.82 -8.02
C HIS A 90 2.12 -8.31 -8.20
N HIS A 91 2.49 -8.61 -9.44
CA HIS A 91 3.79 -9.24 -9.74
C HIS A 91 5.01 -8.45 -9.25
N GLY A 92 4.89 -7.12 -9.09
CA GLY A 92 5.96 -6.27 -8.59
C GLY A 92 6.40 -6.61 -7.16
N PHE A 93 5.50 -7.10 -6.30
CA PHE A 93 5.89 -7.57 -4.96
C PHE A 93 6.81 -8.78 -5.03
N LEU A 94 6.55 -9.72 -5.95
CA LEU A 94 7.38 -10.92 -6.12
C LEU A 94 8.77 -10.57 -6.66
N GLN A 95 8.83 -9.68 -7.65
CA GLN A 95 10.11 -9.18 -8.19
C GLN A 95 10.93 -8.46 -7.11
N LEU A 96 10.27 -7.61 -6.31
CA LEU A 96 10.92 -6.92 -5.21
C LEU A 96 11.44 -7.88 -4.14
N LEU A 97 10.65 -8.90 -3.80
CA LEU A 97 11.05 -9.95 -2.85
C LEU A 97 12.26 -10.76 -3.35
N GLU A 98 12.30 -11.12 -4.63
CA GLU A 98 13.43 -11.80 -5.25
C GLU A 98 14.71 -10.98 -5.14
N ILE A 99 14.64 -9.69 -5.51
CA ILE A 99 15.76 -8.76 -5.37
C ILE A 99 16.19 -8.65 -3.90
N ALA A 100 15.23 -8.52 -2.97
CA ALA A 100 15.50 -8.35 -1.56
C ALA A 100 16.17 -9.60 -0.94
N ARG A 101 15.72 -10.80 -1.30
CA ARG A 101 16.30 -12.07 -0.85
C ARG A 101 17.69 -12.34 -1.42
N SER A 102 18.05 -11.72 -2.55
CA SER A 102 19.41 -11.81 -3.11
C SER A 102 20.47 -11.07 -2.28
N LYS A 103 20.07 -10.25 -1.31
CA LYS A 103 20.98 -9.38 -0.55
C LYS A 103 21.73 -10.15 0.53
N LYS A 104 23.07 -10.02 0.50
CA LYS A 104 23.98 -10.69 1.44
C LYS A 104 23.67 -10.38 2.90
N SER A 105 23.36 -9.12 3.19
CA SER A 105 23.04 -8.62 4.52
C SER A 105 21.53 -8.50 4.77
N GLY A 106 20.71 -9.09 3.89
CA GLY A 106 19.26 -9.15 4.02
C GLY A 106 18.52 -7.86 3.64
N TYR A 107 17.27 -7.77 4.08
CA TYR A 107 16.37 -6.66 3.76
C TYR A 107 15.43 -6.34 4.92
N PHE A 108 14.87 -5.13 4.90
CA PHE A 108 13.81 -4.70 5.81
C PHE A 108 12.74 -3.92 5.04
N VAL A 109 11.48 -4.17 5.36
CA VAL A 109 10.33 -3.46 4.79
C VAL A 109 9.76 -2.53 5.85
N LEU A 110 9.80 -1.22 5.58
CA LEU A 110 9.14 -0.18 6.34
C LEU A 110 7.94 0.34 5.53
N THR A 111 6.74 -0.14 5.85
CA THR A 111 5.53 0.29 5.14
C THR A 111 4.54 0.99 6.06
N SER A 112 3.84 1.98 5.52
CA SER A 112 2.67 2.61 6.15
C SER A 112 1.36 1.90 5.82
N ASN A 113 1.40 0.89 4.94
CA ASN A 113 0.23 0.13 4.56
C ASN A 113 -0.19 -0.83 5.66
N VAL A 114 -1.49 -1.01 5.81
CA VAL A 114 -2.12 -1.97 6.74
C VAL A 114 -2.88 -3.07 5.99
N ASP A 115 -2.52 -3.30 4.73
CA ASP A 115 -3.21 -4.22 3.81
C ASP A 115 -2.67 -5.66 3.84
N GLY A 116 -1.49 -5.88 4.44
CA GLY A 116 -0.86 -7.19 4.56
C GLY A 116 -0.25 -7.72 3.25
N GLN A 117 -0.10 -6.91 2.21
CA GLN A 117 0.35 -7.39 0.89
C GLN A 117 1.80 -7.91 0.88
N PHE A 118 2.71 -7.27 1.64
CA PHE A 118 4.07 -7.78 1.79
C PHE A 118 4.07 -9.19 2.40
N GLN A 119 3.32 -9.41 3.49
CA GLN A 119 3.23 -10.71 4.14
C GLN A 119 2.63 -11.79 3.24
N LYS A 120 1.66 -11.41 2.38
CA LYS A 120 1.08 -12.33 1.39
C LYS A 120 2.06 -12.69 0.28
N ALA A 121 2.94 -11.77 -0.11
CA ALA A 121 3.95 -12.01 -1.14
C ALA A 121 5.12 -12.86 -0.61
N GLY A 122 5.43 -12.78 0.68
CA GLY A 122 6.46 -13.57 1.39
C GLY A 122 7.62 -12.73 1.88
#